data_AF-A0A1K1P768-F1
#
_entry.id   AF-A0A1K1P768-F1
#
_cell.length_a   1.000
_cell.length_b   1.000
_cell.length_c   1.000
_cell.angle_alpha   90.00
_cell.angle_beta   90.00
_cell.angle_gamma   90.00
#
_symmetry.space_group_name_H-M   'P 1'
#
loop_
_entity.id
_entity.type
_entity.pdbx_description
1 polymer ?
#
loop_
_entity_poly.entity_id
_entity_poly.type
_entity_poly.pdbx_seq_one_letter_code
_entity_poly.pdbx_strand_id
1 'polypeptide(L)'
;MRIGQRIRRLRREAKKTLLEVATEAKLSVGFLSQVERHLTGISLSSLVNVAKALGVPLGALIDQPRQAQPDSHEGSREPYAVDSASQWYERLSTTFDGSQINAVKVQMMEGYRSEWVSHGGDEFVYVLTGRICYTVGKKDYPLAPGDSLHFDARKRHRVANVGDGPAELIVVGTLPLFDDSCAEFVSATMEIRQPEPRARIAPGEPRASRREPAPKRGRDADPARPAGAAEKKATAKPRASAGKRPAAAPPARKAAARQKP
;
A
#
# COMPACT_ATOMS: atom_id res chain seq x y z
N MET A 1 -3.84 10.01 19.95
CA MET A 1 -5.24 9.54 19.83
C MET A 1 -5.20 8.14 19.25
N ARG A 2 -5.89 7.16 19.85
CA ARG A 2 -5.86 5.79 19.32
C ARG A 2 -6.68 5.70 18.03
N ILE A 3 -6.38 4.71 17.17
CA ILE A 3 -6.96 4.60 15.82
C ILE A 3 -8.49 4.55 15.79
N GLY A 4 -9.11 3.72 16.65
CA GLY A 4 -10.58 3.62 16.79
C GLY A 4 -11.29 4.94 17.10
N GLN A 5 -10.79 5.73 18.07
CA GLN A 5 -11.31 7.07 18.36
C GLN A 5 -11.22 7.96 17.12
N ARG A 6 -10.11 7.89 16.37
CA ARG A 6 -9.87 8.73 15.19
C ARG A 6 -10.85 8.38 14.06
N ILE A 7 -11.06 7.08 13.81
CA ILE A 7 -12.11 6.57 12.90
C ILE A 7 -13.49 7.13 13.33
N ARG A 8 -13.84 6.97 14.62
CA ARG A 8 -15.13 7.44 15.15
C ARG A 8 -15.34 8.95 14.98
N ARG A 9 -14.29 9.74 15.19
CA ARG A 9 -14.32 11.20 15.00
C ARG A 9 -14.60 11.55 13.55
N LEU A 10 -13.77 11.05 12.61
CA LEU A 10 -13.89 11.33 11.19
C LEU A 10 -15.24 10.86 10.63
N ARG A 11 -15.75 9.72 11.09
CA ARG A 11 -17.09 9.24 10.74
C ARG A 11 -18.19 10.23 11.14
N ARG A 12 -18.11 10.79 12.35
CA ARG A 12 -19.08 11.78 12.84
C ARG A 12 -18.98 13.09 12.08
N GLU A 13 -17.77 13.52 11.74
CA GLU A 13 -17.52 14.71 10.90
C GLU A 13 -18.10 14.52 9.49
N ALA A 14 -17.96 13.32 8.91
CA ALA A 14 -18.58 12.92 7.65
C ALA A 14 -20.09 12.67 7.75
N LYS A 15 -20.70 12.81 8.95
CA LYS A 15 -22.12 12.54 9.23
C LYS A 15 -22.60 11.15 8.81
N LYS A 16 -21.71 10.16 8.82
CA LYS A 16 -22.03 8.77 8.49
C LYS A 16 -22.36 7.93 9.73
N THR A 17 -23.35 7.06 9.60
CA THR A 17 -23.65 6.00 10.55
C THR A 17 -22.57 4.93 10.51
N LEU A 18 -22.50 4.11 11.57
CA LEU A 18 -21.59 2.97 11.61
C LEU A 18 -21.89 1.94 10.51
N LEU A 19 -23.18 1.77 10.18
CA LEU A 19 -23.65 0.85 9.14
C LEU A 19 -23.16 1.28 7.75
N GLU A 20 -23.27 2.56 7.43
CA GLU A 20 -22.83 3.11 6.13
C GLU A 20 -21.32 2.89 5.94
N VAL A 21 -20.50 3.30 6.91
CA VAL A 21 -19.03 3.13 6.80
C VAL A 21 -18.64 1.65 6.74
N ALA A 22 -19.24 0.79 7.57
CA ALA A 22 -18.95 -0.64 7.52
C ALA A 22 -19.31 -1.26 6.16
N THR A 23 -20.46 -0.88 5.59
CA THR A 23 -20.93 -1.38 4.30
C THR A 23 -20.00 -0.93 3.17
N GLU A 24 -19.67 0.36 3.11
CA GLU A 24 -18.77 0.93 2.11
C GLU A 24 -17.34 0.36 2.22
N ALA A 25 -16.85 0.16 3.46
CA ALA A 25 -15.54 -0.41 3.73
C ALA A 25 -15.50 -1.95 3.56
N LYS A 26 -16.64 -2.60 3.28
CA LYS A 26 -16.81 -4.06 3.18
C LYS A 26 -16.39 -4.80 4.46
N LEU A 27 -16.66 -4.20 5.61
CA LEU A 27 -16.42 -4.75 6.94
C LEU A 27 -17.74 -5.09 7.63
N SER A 28 -17.70 -5.95 8.64
CA SER A 28 -18.88 -6.16 9.47
C SER A 28 -19.09 -4.96 10.41
N VAL A 29 -20.35 -4.58 10.63
CA VAL A 29 -20.70 -3.50 11.57
C VAL A 29 -20.18 -3.81 12.98
N GLY A 30 -20.28 -5.08 13.39
CA GLY A 30 -19.76 -5.55 14.66
C GLY A 30 -18.24 -5.35 14.77
N PHE A 31 -17.48 -5.71 13.74
CA PHE A 31 -16.03 -5.50 13.73
C PHE A 31 -15.68 -4.00 13.83
N LEU A 32 -16.27 -3.16 12.99
CA LEU A 32 -16.00 -1.71 13.04
C LEU A 32 -16.37 -1.10 14.39
N SER A 33 -17.45 -1.56 15.03
CA SER A 33 -17.82 -1.18 16.40
C SER A 33 -16.76 -1.55 17.44
N GLN A 34 -16.17 -2.73 17.33
CA GLN A 34 -15.09 -3.17 18.23
C GLN A 34 -13.83 -2.34 18.00
N VAL A 35 -13.49 -2.03 16.74
CA VAL A 35 -12.37 -1.16 16.38
C VAL A 35 -12.54 0.24 16.96
N GLU A 36 -13.70 0.89 16.78
CA GLU A 36 -13.97 2.23 17.34
C GLU A 36 -13.88 2.28 18.87
N ARG A 37 -14.06 1.14 19.54
CA ARG A 37 -13.95 0.97 21.00
C ARG A 37 -12.59 0.45 21.47
N HIS A 38 -11.64 0.24 20.57
CA HIS A 38 -10.30 -0.31 20.87
C HIS A 38 -10.32 -1.71 21.48
N LEU A 39 -11.29 -2.53 21.08
CA LEU A 39 -11.43 -3.91 21.55
C LEU A 39 -10.80 -4.92 20.59
N THR A 40 -10.47 -4.49 19.37
CA THR A 40 -9.72 -5.28 18.38
C THR A 40 -8.87 -4.36 17.52
N GLY A 41 -7.76 -4.89 17.01
CA GLY A 41 -6.97 -4.26 15.96
C GLY A 41 -7.69 -4.29 14.60
N ILE A 42 -7.13 -3.56 13.64
CA ILE A 42 -7.56 -3.51 12.24
C ILE A 42 -6.32 -3.61 11.34
N SER A 43 -6.40 -4.37 10.25
CA SER A 43 -5.31 -4.44 9.28
C SER A 43 -5.14 -3.13 8.51
N LEU A 44 -3.94 -2.91 7.96
CA LEU A 44 -3.66 -1.76 7.10
C LEU A 44 -4.60 -1.74 5.87
N SER A 45 -4.85 -2.89 5.24
CA SER A 45 -5.74 -3.00 4.08
C SER A 45 -7.19 -2.60 4.40
N SER A 46 -7.71 -3.01 5.56
CA SER A 46 -9.04 -2.57 5.99
C SER A 46 -9.08 -1.10 6.37
N LEU A 47 -7.98 -0.56 6.90
CA LEU A 47 -7.89 0.86 7.20
C LEU A 47 -7.96 1.73 5.93
N VAL A 48 -7.37 1.28 4.82
CA VAL A 48 -7.53 1.90 3.49
C VAL A 48 -9.00 1.94 3.06
N ASN A 49 -9.71 0.81 3.22
CA ASN A 49 -11.14 0.76 2.90
C ASN A 49 -11.97 1.72 3.77
N VAL A 50 -11.63 1.85 5.06
CA VAL A 50 -12.26 2.80 5.97
C VAL A 50 -11.95 4.25 5.57
N ALA A 51 -10.70 4.57 5.23
CA ALA A 51 -10.31 5.90 4.74
C ALA A 51 -11.12 6.28 3.50
N LYS A 52 -11.23 5.36 2.54
CA LYS A 52 -12.03 5.54 1.32
C LYS A 52 -13.52 5.75 1.63
N ALA A 53 -14.10 4.94 2.52
CA ALA A 53 -15.49 5.09 2.95
C ALA A 53 -15.74 6.42 3.68
N LEU A 54 -14.73 6.98 4.35
CA LEU A 54 -14.81 8.27 5.01
C LEU A 54 -14.49 9.45 4.08
N GLY A 55 -14.00 9.19 2.87
CA GLY A 55 -13.60 10.23 1.92
C GLY A 55 -12.36 11.00 2.36
N VAL A 56 -11.44 10.37 3.10
CA VAL A 56 -10.21 10.98 3.62
C VAL A 56 -8.98 10.18 3.16
N PRO A 57 -7.80 10.81 3.07
CA PRO A 57 -6.56 10.07 2.88
C PRO A 57 -6.30 9.12 4.05
N LEU A 58 -5.62 8.00 3.79
CA LEU A 58 -5.16 7.07 4.82
C LEU A 58 -4.27 7.78 5.86
N GLY A 59 -3.48 8.77 5.42
CA GLY A 59 -2.67 9.62 6.30
C GLY A 59 -3.48 10.37 7.39
N ALA A 60 -4.79 10.59 7.18
CA ALA A 60 -5.66 11.18 8.19
C ALA A 60 -5.99 10.19 9.33
N LEU A 61 -5.80 8.90 9.12
CA LEU A 61 -6.04 7.82 10.08
C LEU A 61 -4.74 7.37 10.77
N ILE A 62 -3.70 7.11 10.00
CA ILE A 62 -2.41 6.62 10.48
C ILE A 62 -1.28 7.51 10.00
N ASP A 63 -0.27 7.70 10.85
CA ASP A 63 0.95 8.39 10.45
C ASP A 63 1.90 7.38 9.81
N GLN A 64 2.39 7.70 8.61
CA GLN A 64 3.22 6.80 7.82
C GLN A 64 4.49 7.53 7.39
N PRO A 65 5.67 6.92 7.62
CA PRO A 65 6.93 7.49 7.17
C PRO A 65 6.96 7.65 5.65
N ARG A 66 7.50 8.78 5.20
CA ARG A 66 7.72 9.04 3.77
C ARG A 66 9.00 8.33 3.32
N GLN A 67 8.97 7.75 2.12
CA GLN A 67 10.16 7.20 1.47
C GLN A 67 10.42 7.99 0.18
N ALA A 68 11.23 9.04 0.29
CA ALA A 68 11.52 9.95 -0.81
C ALA A 68 12.55 9.37 -1.80
N GLN A 69 13.50 8.59 -1.28
CA GLN A 69 14.59 8.03 -2.08
C GLN A 69 14.19 6.65 -2.63
N PRO A 70 14.66 6.29 -3.85
CA PRO A 70 14.36 5.00 -4.47
C PRO A 70 15.00 3.82 -3.73
N ASP A 71 16.09 4.04 -2.99
CA ASP A 71 16.77 3.03 -2.19
C ASP A 71 16.23 2.97 -0.75
N SER A 72 16.15 1.76 -0.19
CA SER A 72 15.64 1.50 1.15
C SER A 72 16.55 0.52 1.90
N HIS A 73 17.17 0.97 2.97
CA HIS A 73 18.16 0.18 3.73
C HIS A 73 17.58 -0.36 5.03
N GLU A 74 17.91 -1.61 5.35
CA GLU A 74 17.58 -2.20 6.64
C GLU A 74 18.24 -1.40 7.79
N GLY A 75 17.50 -1.25 8.90
CA GLY A 75 17.95 -0.46 10.06
C GLY A 75 17.81 1.06 9.91
N SER A 76 17.58 1.58 8.70
CA SER A 76 17.34 3.02 8.47
C SER A 76 15.86 3.37 8.28
N ARG A 77 14.99 2.36 8.15
CA ARG A 77 13.54 2.54 7.97
C ARG A 77 12.91 2.89 9.30
N GLU A 78 12.02 3.88 9.30
CA GLU A 78 11.18 4.17 10.45
C GLU A 78 10.02 3.16 10.49
N PRO A 79 9.89 2.36 11.56
CA PRO A 79 8.78 1.43 11.70
C PRO A 79 7.50 2.18 12.13
N TYR A 80 6.36 1.72 11.63
CA TYR A 80 5.05 2.25 12.02
C TYR A 80 4.05 1.12 12.27
N ALA A 81 2.97 1.42 12.98
CA ALA A 81 1.96 0.42 13.34
C ALA A 81 0.55 1.02 13.38
N VAL A 82 -0.43 0.23 12.93
CA VAL A 82 -1.86 0.50 13.19
C VAL A 82 -2.19 0.15 14.65
N ASP A 83 -1.64 -0.96 15.13
CA ASP A 83 -1.69 -1.44 16.50
C ASP A 83 -0.34 -2.06 16.86
N SER A 84 0.44 -1.32 17.66
CA SER A 84 1.82 -1.67 18.02
C SER A 84 1.95 -2.95 18.85
N ALA A 85 0.87 -3.45 19.43
CA ALA A 85 0.88 -4.72 20.16
C ALA A 85 0.87 -5.94 19.24
N SER A 86 0.38 -5.77 18.01
CA SER A 86 -0.04 -6.88 17.15
C SER A 86 0.81 -6.99 15.89
N GLN A 87 1.22 -5.85 15.32
CA GLN A 87 1.85 -5.81 14.01
C GLN A 87 2.63 -4.52 13.76
N TRP A 88 3.77 -4.65 13.09
CA TRP A 88 4.61 -3.53 12.65
C TRP A 88 4.84 -3.56 11.14
N TYR A 89 5.11 -2.38 10.60
CA TYR A 89 5.32 -2.15 9.18
C TYR A 89 6.57 -1.31 8.96
N GLU A 90 7.33 -1.64 7.93
CA GLU A 90 8.39 -0.80 7.38
C GLU A 90 8.10 -0.59 5.90
N ARG A 91 8.14 0.65 5.44
CA ARG A 91 7.92 0.98 4.03
C ARG A 91 9.15 0.60 3.21
N LEU A 92 8.93 -0.11 2.09
CA LEU A 92 10.00 -0.53 1.17
C LEU A 92 9.97 0.23 -0.16
N SER A 93 8.80 0.70 -0.60
CA SER A 93 8.63 1.37 -1.90
C SER A 93 8.56 2.90 -1.81
N THR A 94 9.11 3.57 -2.82
CA THR A 94 8.89 5.01 -3.09
C THR A 94 7.58 5.24 -3.84
N THR A 95 7.02 6.44 -3.73
CA THR A 95 5.86 6.90 -4.53
C THR A 95 6.32 7.91 -5.57
N PHE A 96 5.88 7.74 -6.82
CA PHE A 96 6.10 8.66 -7.94
C PHE A 96 4.94 8.52 -8.95
N ASP A 97 4.82 9.48 -9.87
CA ASP A 97 3.72 9.48 -10.85
C ASP A 97 3.69 8.21 -11.70
N GLY A 98 2.50 7.63 -11.86
CA GLY A 98 2.29 6.35 -12.54
C GLY A 98 2.68 5.10 -11.73
N SER A 99 3.35 5.21 -10.57
CA SER A 99 3.68 4.04 -9.75
C SER A 99 2.42 3.34 -9.27
N GLN A 100 2.34 2.02 -9.49
CA GLN A 100 1.23 1.17 -9.04
C GLN A 100 1.63 0.30 -7.84
N ILE A 101 2.92 0.22 -7.52
CA ILE A 101 3.44 -0.74 -6.55
C ILE A 101 3.58 -0.07 -5.19
N ASN A 102 3.01 -0.74 -4.18
CA ASN A 102 3.21 -0.43 -2.78
C ASN A 102 3.84 -1.66 -2.12
N ALA A 103 5.01 -1.50 -1.54
CA ALA A 103 5.76 -2.56 -0.87
C ALA A 103 6.03 -2.22 0.59
N VAL A 104 5.75 -3.17 1.48
CA VAL A 104 5.98 -3.06 2.92
C VAL A 104 6.59 -4.36 3.43
N LYS A 105 7.54 -4.24 4.36
CA LYS A 105 7.91 -5.34 5.25
C LYS A 105 6.95 -5.30 6.43
N VAL A 106 6.43 -6.46 6.78
CA VAL A 106 5.42 -6.62 7.83
C VAL A 106 5.94 -7.62 8.84
N GLN A 107 5.89 -7.25 10.11
CA GLN A 107 6.16 -8.16 11.23
C GLN A 107 4.86 -8.40 11.98
N MET A 108 4.45 -9.67 12.06
CA MET A 108 3.24 -10.10 12.76
C MET A 108 3.64 -10.86 14.03
N MET A 109 3.12 -10.43 15.18
CA MET A 109 3.40 -11.09 16.45
C MET A 109 2.71 -12.46 16.53
N GLU A 110 3.16 -13.29 17.46
CA GLU A 110 2.51 -14.58 17.74
C GLU A 110 1.02 -14.40 18.04
N GLY A 111 0.18 -15.29 17.52
CA GLY A 111 -1.27 -15.22 17.69
C GLY A 111 -1.99 -14.17 16.84
N TYR A 112 -1.26 -13.34 16.08
CA TYR A 112 -1.85 -12.36 15.17
C TYR A 112 -2.79 -13.03 14.17
N ARG A 113 -3.97 -12.44 13.98
CA ARG A 113 -4.93 -12.83 12.95
C ARG A 113 -5.66 -11.59 12.46
N SER A 114 -5.61 -11.36 11.15
CA SER A 114 -6.38 -10.29 10.53
C SER A 114 -7.87 -10.67 10.44
N GLU A 115 -8.70 -9.64 10.38
CA GLU A 115 -10.06 -9.76 9.88
C GLU A 115 -10.07 -10.21 8.41
N TRP A 116 -11.25 -10.62 7.96
CA TRP A 116 -11.50 -10.87 6.55
C TRP A 116 -11.65 -9.55 5.80
N VAL A 117 -10.86 -9.38 4.75
CA VAL A 117 -10.86 -8.18 3.91
C VAL A 117 -10.94 -8.56 2.43
N SER A 118 -11.36 -7.62 1.59
CA SER A 118 -11.09 -7.64 0.16
C SER A 118 -10.88 -6.23 -0.34
N HIS A 119 -10.04 -6.08 -1.36
CA HIS A 119 -9.75 -4.80 -1.97
C HIS A 119 -9.41 -4.95 -3.46
N GLY A 120 -9.28 -3.83 -4.17
CA GLY A 120 -8.87 -3.86 -5.57
C GLY A 120 -7.38 -4.23 -5.69
N GLY A 121 -7.04 -4.79 -6.85
CA GLY A 121 -5.64 -5.03 -7.22
C GLY A 121 -5.13 -6.44 -6.95
N ASP A 122 -3.82 -6.56 -7.02
CA ASP A 122 -3.07 -7.80 -6.78
C ASP A 122 -2.30 -7.68 -5.47
N GLU A 123 -2.11 -8.81 -4.80
CA GLU A 123 -1.26 -8.91 -3.61
C GLU A 123 -0.29 -10.08 -3.79
N PHE A 124 0.99 -9.76 -3.72
CA PHE A 124 2.10 -10.69 -3.66
C PHE A 124 2.70 -10.65 -2.26
N VAL A 125 2.89 -11.82 -1.66
CA VAL A 125 3.56 -11.96 -0.37
C VAL A 125 4.72 -12.92 -0.44
N TYR A 126 5.77 -12.64 0.33
CA TYR A 126 6.95 -13.49 0.45
C TYR A 126 7.35 -13.60 1.93
N VAL A 127 7.50 -14.81 2.44
CA VAL A 127 7.81 -15.05 3.85
C VAL A 127 9.32 -15.00 4.07
N LEU A 128 9.77 -14.09 4.95
CA LEU A 128 11.16 -13.97 5.36
C LEU A 128 11.48 -14.89 6.53
N THR A 129 10.64 -14.89 7.56
CA THR A 129 10.80 -15.69 8.78
C THR A 129 9.44 -16.09 9.37
N GLY A 130 9.42 -17.10 10.25
CA GLY A 130 8.21 -17.57 10.91
C GLY A 130 7.29 -18.42 10.01
N ARG A 131 6.05 -18.64 10.43
CA ARG A 131 5.04 -19.42 9.68
C ARG A 131 3.72 -18.69 9.68
N ILE A 132 3.14 -18.53 8.50
CA ILE A 132 1.86 -17.84 8.32
C ILE A 132 0.90 -18.68 7.50
N CYS A 133 -0.38 -18.41 7.63
CA CYS A 133 -1.41 -19.02 6.79
C CYS A 133 -2.29 -17.93 6.21
N TYR A 134 -2.29 -17.83 4.88
CA TYR A 134 -3.27 -17.03 4.16
C TYR A 134 -4.50 -17.89 3.86
N THR A 135 -5.67 -17.42 4.23
CA THR A 135 -6.92 -17.98 3.71
C THR A 135 -7.40 -17.09 2.58
N VAL A 136 -7.55 -17.62 1.36
CA VAL A 136 -8.14 -16.90 0.21
C VAL A 136 -9.41 -17.62 -0.24
N GLY A 137 -10.56 -16.95 -0.10
CA GLY A 137 -11.87 -17.53 -0.30
C GLY A 137 -12.15 -18.64 0.70
N LYS A 138 -12.09 -19.90 0.25
CA LYS A 138 -12.34 -21.10 1.06
C LYS A 138 -11.10 -21.99 1.21
N LYS A 139 -9.95 -21.56 0.72
CA LYS A 139 -8.73 -22.36 0.70
C LYS A 139 -7.67 -21.71 1.57
N ASP A 140 -7.05 -22.53 2.40
CA ASP A 140 -5.90 -22.17 3.22
C ASP A 140 -4.61 -22.46 2.47
N TYR A 141 -3.65 -21.55 2.64
CA TYR A 141 -2.31 -21.59 2.07
C TYR A 141 -1.33 -21.38 3.22
N PRO A 142 -0.87 -22.47 3.88
CA PRO A 142 0.22 -22.40 4.83
C PRO A 142 1.51 -22.07 4.08
N LEU A 143 2.29 -21.12 4.61
CA LEU A 143 3.52 -20.62 4.02
C LEU A 143 4.62 -20.59 5.09
N ALA A 144 5.81 -21.06 4.70
CA ALA A 144 7.03 -21.07 5.50
C ALA A 144 8.08 -20.13 4.86
N PRO A 145 9.23 -19.87 5.52
CA PRO A 145 10.26 -18.99 4.98
C PRO A 145 10.72 -19.42 3.59
N GLY A 146 10.77 -18.47 2.66
CA GLY A 146 11.07 -18.72 1.25
C GLY A 146 9.84 -18.97 0.37
N ASP A 147 8.67 -19.22 0.95
CA ASP A 147 7.43 -19.37 0.19
C ASP A 147 6.83 -18.01 -0.19
N SER A 148 6.05 -18.02 -1.26
CA SER A 148 5.29 -16.85 -1.72
C SER A 148 3.86 -17.20 -2.11
N LEU A 149 3.01 -16.19 -2.13
CA LEU A 149 1.65 -16.29 -2.63
C LEU A 149 1.30 -15.03 -3.42
N HIS A 150 0.76 -15.21 -4.62
CA HIS A 150 0.26 -14.13 -5.46
C HIS A 150 -1.20 -14.40 -5.80
N PHE A 151 -2.08 -13.43 -5.54
CA PHE A 151 -3.50 -13.62 -5.77
C PHE A 151 -4.23 -12.30 -6.06
N ASP A 152 -5.39 -12.45 -6.70
CA ASP A 152 -6.36 -11.37 -6.90
C ASP A 152 -6.97 -10.96 -5.54
N ALA A 153 -6.63 -9.77 -5.07
CA ALA A 153 -7.01 -9.26 -3.75
C ALA A 153 -8.50 -8.91 -3.63
N ARG A 154 -9.26 -8.96 -4.74
CA ARG A 154 -10.73 -8.83 -4.73
C ARG A 154 -11.39 -10.05 -4.10
N LYS A 155 -10.71 -11.20 -4.09
CA LYS A 155 -11.15 -12.37 -3.33
C LYS A 155 -11.01 -12.06 -1.85
N ARG A 156 -12.04 -12.40 -1.07
CA ARG A 156 -11.97 -12.26 0.39
C ARG A 156 -10.80 -13.07 0.92
N HIS A 157 -9.95 -12.44 1.71
CA HIS A 157 -8.77 -13.07 2.26
C HIS A 157 -8.49 -12.58 3.68
N ARG A 158 -7.61 -13.30 4.38
CA ARG A 158 -7.05 -12.95 5.68
C ARG A 158 -5.72 -13.66 5.87
N VAL A 159 -4.93 -13.18 6.82
CA VAL A 159 -3.68 -13.80 7.23
C VAL A 159 -3.69 -14.09 8.73
N ALA A 160 -3.06 -15.19 9.12
CA ALA A 160 -2.79 -15.51 10.52
C ALA A 160 -1.34 -15.94 10.69
N ASN A 161 -0.71 -15.47 11.77
CA ASN A 161 0.53 -16.08 12.26
C ASN A 161 0.16 -17.41 12.94
N VAL A 162 0.70 -18.51 12.41
CA VAL A 162 0.47 -19.88 12.89
C VAL A 162 1.76 -20.51 13.44
N GLY A 163 2.81 -19.71 13.58
CA GLY A 163 4.06 -20.09 14.24
C GLY A 163 4.04 -19.78 15.74
N ASP A 164 5.10 -20.22 16.41
CA ASP A 164 5.30 -20.10 17.87
C ASP A 164 6.16 -18.86 18.21
N GLY A 165 6.05 -17.80 17.40
CA GLY A 165 6.85 -16.58 17.49
C GLY A 165 6.53 -15.58 16.38
N PRO A 166 7.23 -14.44 16.30
CA PRO A 166 7.02 -13.45 15.25
C PRO A 166 7.26 -14.02 13.85
N ALA A 167 6.46 -13.56 12.89
CA ALA A 167 6.65 -13.86 11.48
C ALA A 167 6.90 -12.56 10.70
N GLU A 168 7.85 -12.59 9.77
CA GLU A 168 8.17 -11.47 8.90
C GLU A 168 7.92 -11.81 7.44
N LEU A 169 7.36 -10.86 6.72
CA LEU A 169 6.99 -11.02 5.33
C LEU A 169 7.08 -9.71 4.56
N ILE A 170 7.38 -9.82 3.27
CA ILE A 170 7.26 -8.72 2.32
C ILE A 170 5.88 -8.83 1.69
N VAL A 171 5.13 -7.73 1.71
CA VAL A 171 3.86 -7.60 0.98
C VAL A 171 4.08 -6.55 -0.09
N VAL A 172 3.76 -6.91 -1.33
CA VAL A 172 3.79 -6.04 -2.50
C VAL A 172 2.41 -6.09 -3.13
N GLY A 173 1.78 -4.94 -3.33
CA GLY A 173 0.46 -4.89 -3.95
C GLY A 173 0.16 -3.57 -4.62
N THR A 174 -1.02 -3.50 -5.23
CA THR A 174 -1.50 -2.30 -5.93
C THR A 174 -2.57 -1.53 -5.16
N LEU A 175 -2.83 -1.92 -3.91
CA LEU A 175 -3.64 -1.12 -2.98
C LEU A 175 -2.90 0.18 -2.66
N PRO A 176 -3.51 1.37 -2.81
CA PRO A 176 -2.84 2.63 -2.49
C PRO A 176 -2.65 2.74 -0.98
N LEU A 177 -1.42 2.45 -0.52
CA LEU A 177 -1.04 2.46 0.89
C LEU A 177 -0.44 3.79 1.34
N PHE A 178 -0.06 4.68 0.42
CA PHE A 178 0.68 5.90 0.72
C PHE A 178 0.09 7.10 -0.05
N ASP A 179 -0.21 8.18 0.67
CA ASP A 179 -0.80 9.40 0.12
C ASP A 179 0.21 10.54 -0.03
N ASP A 180 1.43 10.23 -0.49
CA ASP A 180 2.52 11.22 -0.60
C ASP A 180 2.21 12.37 -1.58
N SER A 181 1.30 12.15 -2.52
CA SER A 181 0.83 13.13 -3.50
C SER A 181 -0.02 14.24 -2.88
N CYS A 182 -0.48 14.09 -1.64
CA CYS A 182 -1.29 15.09 -0.95
C CYS A 182 -0.45 16.15 -0.21
N ALA A 183 0.87 15.97 -0.09
CA ALA A 183 1.74 16.87 0.66
C ALA A 183 1.86 18.28 0.04
N GLU A 184 1.54 18.47 -1.25
CA GLU A 184 1.54 19.80 -1.87
C GLU A 184 0.34 20.67 -1.45
N PHE A 185 -0.80 20.06 -1.05
CA PHE A 185 -1.99 20.81 -0.66
C PHE A 185 -1.85 21.52 0.70
N VAL A 186 -0.98 21.03 1.59
CA VAL A 186 -0.80 21.63 2.93
C VAL A 186 0.05 22.90 2.85
N SER A 187 1.03 22.97 1.94
CA SER A 187 1.88 24.16 1.78
C SER A 187 1.15 25.34 1.13
N ALA A 188 0.27 25.10 0.16
CA ALA A 188 -0.39 26.17 -0.58
C ALA A 188 -1.42 26.97 0.25
N THR A 189 -1.93 26.40 1.35
CA THR A 189 -2.94 27.05 2.18
C THR A 189 -2.34 27.93 3.29
N MET A 190 -1.02 27.90 3.50
CA MET A 190 -0.31 28.73 4.50
C MET A 190 0.33 30.01 3.91
N GLU A 191 0.18 30.29 2.62
CA GLU A 191 0.65 31.54 1.99
C GLU A 191 -0.50 32.47 1.57
N ILE A 192 -1.47 32.73 2.46
CA ILE A 192 -2.24 33.98 2.38
C ILE A 192 -1.49 35.01 3.21
N ARG A 193 -0.49 35.62 2.59
CA ARG A 193 0.25 36.77 3.12
C ARG A 193 -0.72 37.93 3.25
N GLN A 194 -0.96 38.41 4.47
CA GLN A 194 -1.74 39.61 4.74
C GLN A 194 -1.09 40.81 4.01
N PRO A 195 -1.86 41.67 3.31
CA PRO A 195 -1.29 42.89 2.76
C PRO A 195 -1.00 43.87 3.91
N GLU A 196 0.28 44.25 4.03
CA GLU A 196 0.78 45.26 4.98
C GLU A 196 0.04 46.61 4.83
N PRO A 197 -0.14 47.40 5.91
CA PRO A 197 -0.81 48.69 5.84
C PRO A 197 0.05 49.71 5.08
N ARG A 198 -0.55 50.36 4.08
CA ARG A 198 0.10 51.44 3.31
C ARG A 198 0.57 52.56 4.23
N ALA A 199 1.89 52.74 4.33
CA ALA A 199 2.49 53.94 4.87
C ALA A 199 2.14 55.16 3.98
N ARG A 200 1.74 56.26 4.63
CA ARG A 200 1.43 57.54 4.00
C ARG A 200 2.70 58.12 3.38
N ILE A 201 2.67 58.42 2.08
CA ILE A 201 3.70 59.17 1.37
C ILE A 201 3.22 60.62 1.25
N ALA A 202 4.04 61.57 1.73
CA ALA A 202 3.84 63.02 1.56
C ALA A 202 4.31 63.48 0.16
N PRO A 203 3.76 64.58 -0.40
CA PRO A 203 3.94 64.95 -1.80
C PRO A 203 5.21 65.78 -2.05
N GLY A 204 5.91 65.53 -3.16
CA GLY A 204 7.07 66.31 -3.59
C GLY A 204 7.65 65.91 -4.96
N GLU A 205 6.97 66.35 -6.03
CA GLU A 205 7.49 66.87 -7.32
C GLU A 205 8.46 66.09 -8.27
N PRO A 206 8.47 66.44 -9.59
CA PRO A 206 8.48 65.45 -10.67
C PRO A 206 9.79 65.38 -11.46
N ARG A 207 10.13 64.20 -12.00
CA ARG A 207 11.13 64.11 -13.09
C ARG A 207 10.83 63.03 -14.15
N ALA A 208 10.53 63.57 -15.34
CA ALA A 208 11.09 63.26 -16.66
C ALA A 208 11.01 61.82 -17.24
N SER A 209 10.19 61.75 -18.29
CA SER A 209 10.18 60.81 -19.42
C SER A 209 11.55 60.38 -19.95
N ARG A 210 11.72 59.06 -20.21
CA ARG A 210 12.43 58.58 -21.40
C ARG A 210 12.02 57.14 -21.79
N ARG A 211 11.36 57.03 -22.95
CA ARG A 211 11.24 55.82 -23.81
C ARG A 211 12.61 55.51 -24.43
N GLU A 212 13.08 54.26 -24.61
CA GLU A 212 12.80 53.25 -25.67
C GLU A 212 14.08 52.35 -25.75
N PRO A 213 14.25 51.32 -26.63
CA PRO A 213 13.39 50.23 -27.13
C PRO A 213 14.04 48.82 -26.98
N ALA A 214 13.27 47.79 -27.34
CA ALA A 214 13.68 46.37 -27.42
C ALA A 214 14.54 46.00 -28.65
N PRO A 215 15.31 44.90 -28.63
CA PRO A 215 15.85 44.30 -29.85
C PRO A 215 15.05 43.08 -30.34
N LYS A 216 15.07 42.91 -31.66
CA LYS A 216 14.33 41.95 -32.50
C LYS A 216 15.00 40.58 -32.61
N ARG A 217 14.16 39.61 -33.00
CA ARG A 217 14.41 38.23 -33.46
C ARG A 217 15.54 38.08 -34.49
N GLY A 218 16.23 36.94 -34.43
CA GLY A 218 16.93 36.29 -35.54
C GLY A 218 16.46 34.83 -35.68
N ARG A 219 16.22 34.39 -36.92
CA ARG A 219 15.78 33.04 -37.33
C ARG A 219 17.00 32.20 -37.79
N ASP A 220 16.68 30.96 -38.16
CA ASP A 220 17.37 30.04 -39.08
C ASP A 220 18.38 29.09 -38.41
N ALA A 221 18.53 27.82 -38.78
CA ALA A 221 17.75 26.83 -39.52
C ALA A 221 18.51 25.49 -39.31
N ASP A 222 17.79 24.38 -39.18
CA ASP A 222 18.28 23.00 -39.40
C ASP A 222 18.53 22.83 -40.94
N PRO A 223 19.31 21.86 -41.49
CA PRO A 223 19.23 20.44 -41.17
C PRO A 223 20.55 19.63 -41.30
N ALA A 224 20.56 18.37 -40.82
CA ALA A 224 20.79 17.17 -41.64
C ALA A 224 21.34 15.97 -40.86
N ARG A 225 20.64 14.85 -41.02
CA ARG A 225 21.05 13.47 -40.77
C ARG A 225 21.55 12.86 -42.10
N PRO A 226 22.31 11.76 -42.09
CA PRO A 226 21.79 10.60 -42.80
C PRO A 226 22.03 9.24 -42.11
N ALA A 227 21.41 8.24 -42.72
CA ALA A 227 21.16 6.88 -42.29
C ALA A 227 22.35 5.92 -42.45
N GLY A 228 22.26 4.77 -41.77
CA GLY A 228 23.06 3.56 -42.02
C GLY A 228 22.23 2.31 -41.73
N ALA A 229 22.16 1.42 -42.73
CA ALA A 229 21.29 0.26 -42.81
C ALA A 229 21.95 -1.05 -42.34
N ALA A 230 21.10 -1.96 -41.87
CA ALA A 230 21.06 -3.41 -42.13
C ALA A 230 22.21 -4.35 -41.67
N GLU A 231 21.85 -5.43 -40.95
CA GLU A 231 21.94 -6.81 -41.48
C GLU A 231 21.28 -7.88 -40.59
N LYS A 232 20.87 -8.98 -41.23
CA LYS A 232 20.15 -10.17 -40.73
C LYS A 232 21.14 -11.29 -40.32
N LYS A 233 20.74 -12.14 -39.37
CA LYS A 233 20.94 -13.63 -39.36
C LYS A 233 20.22 -14.20 -38.12
N ALA A 234 19.09 -14.91 -38.25
CA ALA A 234 18.90 -16.30 -38.67
C ALA A 234 19.26 -17.35 -37.58
N THR A 235 18.19 -17.93 -37.02
CA THR A 235 17.94 -19.37 -36.71
C THR A 235 18.99 -20.20 -35.95
N ALA A 236 18.58 -20.79 -34.82
CA ALA A 236 18.37 -22.24 -34.70
C ALA A 236 17.78 -22.65 -33.33
N LYS A 237 16.75 -23.48 -33.38
CA LYS A 237 16.22 -24.31 -32.28
C LYS A 237 16.52 -25.76 -32.66
N PRO A 238 16.62 -26.70 -31.71
CA PRO A 238 15.77 -27.87 -31.87
C PRO A 238 15.04 -28.33 -30.58
N ARG A 239 13.88 -28.95 -30.83
CA ARG A 239 13.06 -29.87 -30.02
C ARG A 239 13.89 -31.12 -29.63
N ALA A 240 13.54 -32.10 -28.79
CA ALA A 240 12.39 -32.62 -28.02
C ALA A 240 13.01 -33.60 -26.97
N SER A 241 12.37 -33.99 -25.86
CA SER A 241 11.48 -35.18 -25.71
C SER A 241 11.03 -35.22 -24.22
N ALA A 242 9.74 -35.36 -23.86
CA ALA A 242 8.87 -36.54 -23.94
C ALA A 242 9.40 -37.78 -23.18
N GLY A 243 8.98 -37.92 -21.92
CA GLY A 243 9.06 -39.16 -21.14
C GLY A 243 7.84 -39.31 -20.20
N LYS A 244 6.98 -40.29 -20.48
CA LYS A 244 5.79 -40.67 -19.71
C LYS A 244 6.18 -41.60 -18.53
N ARG A 245 5.65 -41.30 -17.33
CA ARG A 245 4.96 -42.14 -16.30
C ARG A 245 5.16 -43.67 -16.27
N PRO A 246 5.08 -44.33 -15.09
CA PRO A 246 3.79 -44.49 -14.40
C PRO A 246 3.79 -44.46 -12.85
N ALA A 247 2.56 -44.48 -12.32
CA ALA A 247 2.16 -44.45 -10.93
C ALA A 247 2.33 -45.81 -10.22
N ALA A 248 2.43 -45.77 -8.89
CA ALA A 248 2.17 -46.90 -7.99
C ALA A 248 1.24 -46.46 -6.85
N ALA A 249 0.21 -47.27 -6.61
CA ALA A 249 -0.87 -47.11 -5.64
C ALA A 249 -0.49 -47.77 -4.27
N PRO A 250 -1.30 -47.59 -3.19
CA PRO A 250 -0.87 -47.68 -1.79
C PRO A 250 -1.18 -49.05 -1.14
N PRO A 251 -0.68 -49.32 0.09
CA PRO A 251 -1.25 -50.38 0.92
C PRO A 251 -1.99 -49.88 2.18
N ALA A 252 -3.23 -50.38 2.26
CA ALA A 252 -3.87 -51.08 3.37
C ALA A 252 -4.17 -50.39 4.73
N ARG A 253 -5.49 -50.30 4.98
CA ARG A 253 -6.16 -50.29 6.30
C ARG A 253 -5.62 -51.37 7.24
N LYS A 254 -5.43 -51.01 8.52
CA LYS A 254 -5.60 -51.95 9.65
C LYS A 254 -6.85 -51.58 10.43
N ALA A 255 -7.83 -52.47 10.36
CA ALA A 255 -8.86 -52.60 11.38
C ALA A 255 -8.26 -53.42 12.54
N ALA A 256 -8.43 -52.95 13.77
CA ALA A 256 -8.33 -53.77 14.97
C ALA A 256 -9.55 -53.48 15.84
N ALA A 257 -10.27 -54.56 16.11
CA ALA A 257 -11.46 -54.64 16.93
C ALA A 257 -11.13 -54.72 18.44
N ARG A 258 -12.21 -54.69 19.23
CA ARG A 258 -12.37 -54.97 20.69
C ARG A 258 -12.34 -53.71 21.56
N GLN A 259 -13.22 -53.52 22.55
CA GLN A 259 -14.20 -54.39 23.21
C GLN A 259 -15.25 -53.52 23.94
N LYS A 260 -16.43 -54.13 24.14
CA LYS A 260 -17.64 -53.73 24.90
C LYS A 260 -17.40 -53.23 26.35
N PRO A 261 -18.39 -52.60 27.01
CA PRO A 261 -19.65 -53.24 27.47
C PRO A 261 -20.84 -53.14 26.52
#